data_AF-A0A9D7HRF3-F1
#
_entry.id   AF-A0A9D7HRF3-F1
#
_cell.length_a   1.000
_cell.length_b   1.000
_cell.length_c   1.000
_cell.angle_alpha   90.00
_cell.angle_beta   90.00
_cell.angle_gamma   90.00
#
_symmetry.space_group_name_H-M   'P 1'
#
loop_
_entity.id
_entity.type
_entity.pdbx_description
1 polymer ?
#
loop_
_entity_poly.entity_id
_entity_poly.type
_entity_poly.pdbx_seq_one_letter_code
_entity_poly.pdbx_strand_id
1 'polypeptide(L)'
;MNIAVVNGLSLYPGWSIQMGCTTLDSLDINDGFVSGLTQVFGPTDVNILAGWNSYVLNPGFNWDGVSNVVVEFCFSNYPNGFTQNSPTFYTTTSYTSVIRNFTDGANLRHGDAAVLQPR
;
A
#
# COMPACT_ATOMS: atom_id res chain seq x y z
N MET A 1 -4.71 4.80 6.37
CA MET A 1 -3.32 4.64 6.88
C MET A 1 -3.08 5.63 8.01
N ASN A 2 -2.51 5.21 9.15
CA ASN A 2 -2.21 6.12 10.27
C ASN A 2 -0.70 6.37 10.35
N ILE A 3 -0.28 7.60 10.10
CA ILE A 3 1.14 8.00 10.00
C ILE A 3 1.58 8.62 11.33
N ALA A 4 2.68 8.13 11.90
CA ALA A 4 3.19 8.65 13.17
C ALA A 4 3.84 10.03 13.01
N VAL A 5 4.64 10.21 11.97
CA VAL A 5 5.27 11.49 11.59
C VAL A 5 5.51 11.51 10.08
N VAL A 6 5.37 12.69 9.47
CA VAL A 6 5.71 12.90 8.05
C VAL A 6 7.20 13.22 7.96
N ASN A 7 7.97 12.36 7.30
CA ASN A 7 9.38 12.56 6.97
C ASN A 7 9.54 12.62 5.45
N GLY A 8 10.55 13.34 4.97
CA GLY A 8 10.82 13.43 3.54
C GLY A 8 9.75 14.26 2.81
N LEU A 9 8.98 13.63 1.92
CA LEU A 9 7.92 14.29 1.16
C LEU A 9 6.60 14.27 1.91
N SER A 10 5.79 15.31 1.72
CA SER A 10 4.37 15.30 2.11
C SER A 10 3.46 15.00 0.92
N LEU A 11 3.91 15.28 -0.32
CA LEU A 11 3.18 14.99 -1.55
C LEU A 11 3.70 13.69 -2.15
N TYR A 12 2.80 12.75 -2.39
CA TYR A 12 3.06 11.43 -2.95
C TYR A 12 2.44 11.34 -4.35
N PRO A 13 3.23 11.58 -5.42
CA PRO A 13 2.79 11.47 -6.79
C PRO A 13 2.29 10.09 -7.19
N GLY A 14 1.23 10.05 -7.99
CA GLY A 14 0.72 8.83 -8.61
C GLY A 14 0.26 7.76 -7.60
N TRP A 15 -0.16 8.18 -6.41
CA TRP A 15 -0.67 7.32 -5.35
C TRP A 15 -1.89 6.53 -5.82
N SER A 16 -1.83 5.21 -5.71
CA SER A 16 -2.96 4.30 -5.98
C SER A 16 -3.11 3.26 -4.89
N ILE A 17 -4.34 2.75 -4.77
CA ILE A 17 -4.67 1.62 -3.90
C ILE A 17 -5.34 0.57 -4.76
N GLN A 18 -4.82 -0.66 -4.71
CA GLN A 18 -5.44 -1.82 -5.34
C GLN A 18 -5.82 -2.84 -4.28
N MET A 19 -6.95 -3.51 -4.46
CA MET A 19 -7.47 -4.48 -3.51
C MET A 19 -8.01 -5.72 -4.21
N GLY A 20 -7.95 -6.86 -3.51
CA GLY A 20 -8.45 -8.13 -4.01
C GLY A 20 -8.57 -9.17 -2.90
N CYS A 21 -9.36 -10.21 -3.16
CA CYS A 21 -9.38 -11.40 -2.32
C CYS A 21 -8.21 -12.32 -2.69
N THR A 22 -7.67 -13.04 -1.70
CA THR A 22 -6.63 -14.04 -1.88
C THR A 22 -6.84 -15.24 -0.95
N THR A 23 -6.22 -16.36 -1.30
CA THR A 23 -6.09 -17.54 -0.43
C THR A 23 -4.71 -17.63 0.24
N LEU A 24 -3.84 -16.64 0.03
CA LEU A 24 -2.51 -16.61 0.63
C LEU A 24 -2.59 -16.28 2.12
N ASP A 25 -2.03 -17.14 2.96
CA ASP A 25 -1.92 -16.92 4.42
C ASP A 25 -0.70 -16.09 4.82
N SER A 26 0.26 -15.95 3.91
CA SER A 26 1.44 -15.10 4.07
C SER A 26 1.91 -14.59 2.71
N LEU A 27 2.55 -13.43 2.70
CA LEU A 27 3.24 -12.91 1.52
C LEU A 27 4.70 -13.37 1.52
N ASP A 28 5.24 -13.59 0.33
CA ASP A 28 6.66 -13.78 0.08
C ASP A 28 7.13 -12.74 -0.94
N ILE A 29 8.19 -12.01 -0.61
CA ILE A 29 8.76 -11.01 -1.52
C ILE A 29 9.30 -11.65 -2.81
N ASN A 30 9.70 -12.92 -2.77
CA ASN A 30 10.21 -13.65 -3.93
C ASN A 30 9.11 -13.99 -4.94
N ASP A 31 7.86 -14.10 -4.49
CA ASP A 31 6.70 -14.30 -5.36
C ASP A 31 6.20 -12.98 -5.99
N GLY A 32 6.72 -11.85 -5.51
CA GLY A 32 6.31 -10.51 -5.95
C GLY A 32 4.95 -10.10 -5.39
N PHE A 33 4.35 -9.08 -6.02
CA PHE A 33 3.04 -8.58 -5.61
C PHE A 33 1.92 -9.44 -6.20
N VAL A 34 0.82 -9.54 -5.44
CA VAL A 34 -0.35 -10.31 -5.84
C VAL A 34 -0.96 -9.67 -7.08
N SER A 35 -1.15 -10.47 -8.14
CA SER A 35 -1.73 -10.01 -9.40
C SER A 35 -3.26 -10.10 -9.40
N GLY A 36 -3.91 -9.47 -10.39
CA GLY A 36 -5.36 -9.51 -10.55
C GLY A 36 -6.15 -8.66 -9.56
N LEU A 37 -5.48 -7.73 -8.87
CA LEU A 37 -6.14 -6.77 -7.97
C LEU A 37 -6.96 -5.74 -8.77
N THR A 38 -8.00 -5.22 -8.13
CA THR A 38 -8.79 -4.10 -8.67
C THR A 38 -8.28 -2.80 -8.08
N GLN A 39 -7.97 -1.82 -8.92
CA GLN A 39 -7.67 -0.48 -8.45
C GLN A 39 -8.94 0.15 -7.87
N VAL A 40 -8.88 0.50 -6.58
CA VAL A 40 -9.99 1.07 -5.81
C VAL A 40 -9.74 2.53 -5.41
N PHE A 41 -8.56 3.07 -5.68
CA PHE A 41 -8.26 4.48 -5.51
C PHE A 41 -7.13 4.92 -6.46
N GLY A 42 -7.19 6.17 -6.93
CA GLY A 42 -6.15 6.75 -7.78
C GLY A 42 -6.09 6.15 -9.18
N PRO A 43 -4.95 6.28 -9.90
CA PRO A 43 -3.77 7.01 -9.48
C PRO A 43 -4.05 8.52 -9.38
N THR A 44 -3.61 9.15 -8.29
CA THR A 44 -3.70 10.60 -8.09
C THR A 44 -2.63 11.06 -7.11
N ASP A 45 -2.30 12.35 -7.09
CA ASP A 45 -1.32 12.87 -6.15
C ASP A 45 -1.98 13.11 -4.79
N VAL A 46 -1.35 12.60 -3.72
CA VAL A 46 -1.90 12.65 -2.37
C VAL A 46 -0.98 13.41 -1.43
N ASN A 47 -1.53 14.35 -0.66
CA ASN A 47 -0.82 14.90 0.50
C ASN A 47 -1.06 14.02 1.71
N ILE A 48 0.02 13.55 2.33
CA ILE A 48 -0.02 12.79 3.57
C ILE A 48 0.09 13.72 4.78
N LEU A 49 -0.61 13.37 5.85
CA LEU A 49 -0.61 14.08 7.12
C LEU A 49 -0.25 13.12 8.27
N ALA A 50 0.33 13.64 9.35
CA ALA A 50 0.45 12.86 10.58
C ALA A 50 -0.97 12.56 11.12
N GLY A 51 -1.18 11.34 11.61
CA GLY A 51 -2.49 10.81 11.98
C GLY A 51 -3.17 10.05 10.84
N TRP A 52 -4.50 10.01 10.89
CA TRP A 52 -5.31 9.22 9.97
C TRP A 52 -5.44 9.85 8.58
N ASN A 53 -4.95 9.14 7.57
CA ASN A 53 -5.16 9.40 6.16
C ASN A 53 -6.21 8.41 5.63
N SER A 54 -7.33 8.93 5.15
CA SER A 54 -8.49 8.15 4.70
C SER A 54 -8.72 8.33 3.21
N TYR A 55 -9.04 7.25 2.52
CA TYR A 55 -9.25 7.21 1.07
C TYR A 55 -10.63 6.62 0.78
N VAL A 56 -11.44 7.33 0.01
CA VAL A 56 -12.75 6.84 -0.42
C VAL A 56 -12.55 5.89 -1.58
N LEU A 57 -12.94 4.63 -1.39
CA LEU A 57 -12.79 3.60 -2.42
C LEU A 57 -13.81 3.81 -3.55
N ASN A 58 -13.31 3.85 -4.79
CA ASN A 58 -14.12 3.90 -5.99
C ASN A 58 -13.40 3.16 -7.15
N PRO A 59 -13.92 2.00 -7.60
CA PRO A 59 -15.11 1.31 -7.10
C PRO A 59 -14.96 0.87 -5.64
N GLY A 60 -16.09 0.68 -4.96
CA GLY A 60 -16.09 0.05 -3.63
C GLY A 60 -15.54 -1.37 -3.70
N PHE A 61 -14.99 -1.85 -2.59
CA PHE A 61 -14.49 -3.22 -2.46
C PHE A 61 -15.54 -4.11 -1.78
N ASN A 62 -16.04 -5.10 -2.51
CA ASN A 62 -16.97 -6.10 -1.97
C ASN A 62 -16.18 -7.31 -1.47
N TRP A 63 -16.00 -7.41 -0.16
CA TRP A 63 -15.38 -8.57 0.46
C TRP A 63 -16.40 -9.69 0.64
N ASP A 64 -15.98 -10.93 0.41
CA ASP A 64 -16.81 -12.14 0.55
C ASP A 64 -16.99 -12.59 2.01
N GLY A 65 -16.25 -12.00 2.95
CA GLY A 65 -16.29 -12.36 4.37
C GLY A 65 -15.54 -13.66 4.72
N VAL A 66 -14.88 -14.29 3.76
CA VAL A 66 -14.23 -15.60 3.92
C VAL A 66 -12.77 -15.58 3.47
N SER A 67 -12.48 -14.96 2.33
CA SER A 67 -11.13 -14.89 1.78
C SER A 67 -10.25 -13.91 2.57
N ASN A 68 -8.94 -14.12 2.52
CA ASN A 68 -7.98 -13.10 2.95
C ASN A 68 -8.07 -11.89 2.00
N VAL A 69 -7.78 -10.69 2.49
CA VAL A 69 -7.80 -9.46 1.69
C VAL A 69 -6.38 -8.97 1.47
N VAL A 70 -6.02 -8.68 0.22
CA VAL A 70 -4.78 -8.01 -0.14
C VAL A 70 -5.06 -6.55 -0.42
N VAL A 71 -4.21 -5.67 0.10
CA VAL A 71 -4.19 -4.24 -0.21
C VAL A 71 -2.80 -3.87 -0.68
N GLU A 72 -2.71 -3.34 -1.89
CA GLU A 72 -1.48 -2.79 -2.46
C GLU A 72 -1.57 -1.27 -2.48
N PHE A 73 -0.54 -0.61 -1.94
CA PHE A 73 -0.32 0.83 -2.03
C PHE A 73 0.83 1.07 -2.99
N CYS A 74 0.68 2.03 -3.89
CA CYS A 74 1.72 2.37 -4.85
C CYS A 74 1.87 3.88 -5.01
N PHE A 75 3.11 4.39 -5.08
CA PHE A 75 3.40 5.83 -5.25
C PHE A 75 4.77 6.07 -5.91
N SER A 76 5.09 7.31 -6.29
CA SER A 76 6.42 7.72 -6.73
C SER A 76 6.96 8.86 -5.86
N ASN A 77 8.28 8.98 -5.80
CA ASN A 77 9.02 10.11 -5.21
C ASN A 77 9.54 11.09 -6.29
N TYR A 78 9.36 10.77 -7.58
CA TYR A 78 9.81 11.63 -8.68
C TYR A 78 9.08 13.00 -8.65
N PRO A 79 9.77 14.12 -8.94
CA PRO A 79 11.17 14.25 -9.36
C PRO A 79 12.18 14.40 -8.21
N ASN A 80 11.76 14.23 -6.96
CA ASN A 80 12.52 14.63 -5.77
C ASN A 80 13.68 13.69 -5.40
N GLY A 81 13.80 12.52 -6.05
CA GLY A 81 14.87 11.55 -5.79
C GLY A 81 14.76 10.87 -4.42
N PHE A 82 15.88 10.44 -3.84
CA PHE A 82 15.92 9.74 -2.56
C PHE A 82 15.35 10.60 -1.42
N THR A 83 14.43 10.02 -0.64
CA THR A 83 13.73 10.69 0.47
C THR A 83 13.70 9.78 1.70
N GLN A 84 13.06 10.22 2.77
CA GLN A 84 12.94 9.47 4.03
C GLN A 84 11.55 8.83 4.15
N ASN A 85 11.48 7.70 4.85
CA ASN A 85 10.21 7.02 5.12
C ASN A 85 9.41 7.73 6.20
N SER A 86 8.12 7.93 5.95
CA SER A 86 7.13 8.31 6.97
C SER A 86 6.63 7.05 7.68
N PRO A 87 6.98 6.83 8.97
CA PRO A 87 6.58 5.61 9.67
C PRO A 87 5.08 5.56 9.94
N THR A 88 4.50 4.39 9.77
CA THR A 88 3.07 4.11 9.98
C THR A 88 2.88 3.22 11.20
N PHE A 89 1.77 3.43 11.91
CA PHE A 89 1.38 2.51 12.98
C PHE A 89 0.92 1.18 12.40
N TYR A 90 1.37 0.08 12.99
CA TYR A 90 1.05 -1.27 12.56
C TYR A 90 0.75 -2.17 13.76
N THR A 91 0.13 -3.32 13.49
CA THR A 91 -0.06 -4.40 14.45
C THR A 91 0.83 -5.57 14.03
N THR A 92 1.51 -6.19 15.00
CA THR A 92 2.38 -7.34 14.70
C THR A 92 1.52 -8.57 14.38
N THR A 93 1.84 -9.26 13.30
CA THR A 93 1.23 -10.53 12.89
C THR A 93 2.22 -11.68 13.09
N SER A 94 1.73 -12.91 13.29
CA SER A 94 2.58 -14.11 13.42
C SER A 94 3.07 -14.65 12.07
N TYR A 95 2.59 -14.08 10.98
CA TYR A 95 2.93 -14.40 9.60
C TYR A 95 3.42 -13.13 8.87
N THR A 96 4.06 -13.30 7.71
CA THR A 96 4.46 -12.18 6.85
C THR A 96 3.22 -11.54 6.23
N SER A 97 2.69 -10.51 6.90
CA SER A 97 1.49 -9.79 6.46
C SER A 97 1.79 -8.63 5.53
N VAL A 98 3.04 -8.19 5.43
CA VAL A 98 3.44 -7.04 4.60
C VAL A 98 4.73 -7.37 3.86
N ILE A 99 4.76 -7.05 2.56
CA ILE A 99 5.99 -6.97 1.76
C ILE A 99 6.08 -5.58 1.15
N ARG A 100 7.32 -5.14 0.89
CA ARG A 100 7.60 -3.86 0.26
C ARG A 100 8.53 -4.06 -0.92
N ASN A 101 8.34 -3.28 -1.99
CA ASN A 101 9.25 -3.24 -3.11
C ASN A 101 9.50 -1.79 -3.54
N PHE A 102 10.76 -1.48 -3.81
CA PHE A 102 11.18 -0.19 -4.32
C PHE A 102 12.16 -0.39 -5.46
N THR A 103 12.11 0.51 -6.44
CA THR A 103 12.98 0.45 -7.60
C THR A 103 13.60 1.83 -7.81
N ASP A 104 14.92 1.86 -7.97
CA ASP A 104 15.70 3.09 -8.11
C ASP A 104 15.74 3.52 -9.58
N GLY A 105 15.19 4.71 -9.90
CA GLY A 105 15.16 5.26 -11.25
C GLY A 105 14.07 6.32 -11.46
N ALA A 106 14.27 7.22 -12.44
CA ALA A 106 13.26 8.22 -12.78
C ALA A 106 11.96 7.53 -13.28
N ASN A 107 10.80 7.95 -12.75
CA ASN A 107 9.46 7.44 -13.07
C ASN A 107 9.10 6.05 -12.53
N LEU A 108 9.87 5.51 -11.58
CA LEU A 108 9.56 4.21 -11.00
C LEU A 108 8.63 4.33 -9.79
N ARG A 109 7.81 3.29 -9.63
CA ARG A 109 6.74 3.16 -8.64
C ARG A 109 7.26 2.35 -7.45
N HIS A 110 7.17 2.94 -6.26
CA HIS A 110 7.30 2.27 -4.97
C HIS A 110 5.98 1.60 -4.64
N GLY A 111 6.01 0.45 -3.99
CA GLY A 111 4.79 -0.13 -3.46
C GLY A 111 4.99 -0.97 -2.23
N ASP A 112 3.89 -1.11 -1.49
CA ASP A 112 3.75 -1.94 -0.30
C ASP A 112 2.48 -2.78 -0.49
N ALA A 113 2.56 -4.08 -0.23
CA ALA A 113 1.41 -4.97 -0.25
C ALA A 113 1.19 -5.57 1.14
N ALA A 114 -0.05 -5.57 1.61
CA ALA A 114 -0.46 -6.13 2.88
C ALA A 114 -1.56 -7.19 2.69
N VAL A 115 -1.45 -8.33 3.39
CA VAL A 115 -2.50 -9.37 3.44
C VAL A 115 -3.10 -9.46 4.84
N LEU A 116 -4.42 -9.38 4.89
CA LEU A 116 -5.23 -9.41 6.10
C LEU A 116 -6.08 -10.67 6.10
N GLN A 117 -5.88 -11.52 7.10
CA GLN A 117 -6.71 -12.71 7.28
C GLN A 117 -8.05 -12.34 7.95
N PRO A 118 -9.16 -13.04 7.64
CA PRO A 118 -10.40 -12.95 8.40
C PRO A 118 -10.12 -13.29 9.87
N ARG A 119 -10.88 -12.65 10.78
CA ARG A 119 -10.86 -12.99 12.21
C ARG A 119 -11.75 -14.18 12.50
#